data_AF-A0A9D8T534-F1
#
_entry.id   AF-A0A9D8T534-F1
#
_cell.length_a   1.000
_cell.length_b   1.000
_cell.length_c   1.000
_cell.angle_alpha   90.00
_cell.angle_beta   90.00
_cell.angle_gamma   90.00
#
_symmetry.space_group_name_H-M   'P 1'
#
loop_
_entity.id
_entity.type
_entity.pdbx_description
1 polymer ?
#
loop_
_entity_poly.entity_id
_entity_poly.type
_entity_poly.pdbx_seq_one_letter_code
_entity_poly.pdbx_strand_id
1 'polypeptide(L)' 'MKRKYAIVGVGGIGGYYGGRLAQSGQEVHFLCRSDYQHIKEHGLKVESVK' A
#
# COMPACT_ATOMS: atom_id res chain seq x y z
N MET A 1 11.97 10.29 16.23
CA MET A 1 11.99 9.18 15.25
C MET A 1 10.66 9.14 14.52
N LYS A 2 10.66 8.98 13.19
CA LYS A 2 9.44 8.85 12.37
C LYS A 2 9.00 7.38 12.35
N ARG A 3 7.69 7.10 12.49
CA ARG A 3 7.16 5.72 12.45
C ARG A 3 7.22 5.19 11.01
N LYS A 4 7.51 3.90 10.88
CA LYS A 4 7.49 3.16 9.60
C LYS A 4 6.46 2.04 9.69
N TYR A 5 5.75 1.80 8.60
CA TYR A 5 4.68 0.80 8.54
C TYR A 5 5.00 -0.23 7.47
N ALA A 6 4.78 -1.50 7.80
CA ALA A 6 4.86 -2.61 6.86
C ALA A 6 3.47 -3.22 6.69
N ILE A 7 3.01 -3.33 5.45
CA ILE A 7 1.74 -3.96 5.08
C ILE A 7 2.07 -5.31 4.43
N VAL A 8 1.71 -6.40 5.08
CA VAL A 8 1.91 -7.76 4.57
C VAL A 8 0.67 -8.18 3.79
N GLY A 9 0.79 -8.21 2.46
CA GLY A 9 -0.31 -8.49 1.54
C GLY A 9 -1.06 -7.25 1.08
N VAL A 10 -1.23 -7.10 -0.23
CA VAL A 10 -1.89 -5.96 -0.89
C VAL A 10 -3.27 -6.36 -1.45
N GLY A 11 -4.05 -7.05 -0.61
CA GLY A 11 -5.47 -7.31 -0.89
C GLY A 11 -6.34 -6.08 -0.61
N GLY A 12 -7.67 -6.22 -0.67
CA GLY A 12 -8.60 -5.08 -0.50
C GLY A 12 -8.37 -4.25 0.77
N ILE A 13 -8.18 -4.89 1.94
CA ILE A 13 -7.97 -4.18 3.22
C ILE A 13 -6.55 -3.59 3.29
N GLY A 14 -5.52 -4.40 3.00
CA GLY A 14 -4.12 -3.98 3.09
C GLY A 14 -3.78 -2.87 2.11
N GLY A 15 -4.26 -2.98 0.87
CA GLY A 15 -4.12 -1.94 -0.15
C GLY A 15 -4.84 -0.66 0.24
N TYR A 16 -6.08 -0.74 0.74
CA TYR A 16 -6.83 0.44 1.16
C TYR A 16 -6.16 1.17 2.33
N TYR A 17 -5.96 0.51 3.47
CA TYR A 17 -5.41 1.20 4.64
C TYR A 17 -3.93 1.55 4.47
N GLY A 18 -3.15 0.72 3.78
CA GLY A 18 -1.78 1.06 3.41
C GLY A 18 -1.73 2.29 2.50
N GLY A 19 -2.63 2.38 1.52
CA GLY A 19 -2.78 3.55 0.65
C GLY A 19 -3.18 4.80 1.43
N ARG A 20 -4.11 4.69 2.39
CA ARG A 20 -4.51 5.80 3.28
C ARG A 20 -3.35 6.28 4.16
N LEU A 21 -2.55 5.36 4.70
CA LEU A 21 -1.34 5.70 5.45
C LEU A 21 -0.32 6.44 4.57
N ALA A 22 -0.08 5.95 3.36
CA ALA A 22 0.81 6.60 2.39
C ALA A 22 0.31 7.99 1.99
N GLN A 23 -1.00 8.15 1.73
CA GLN A 23 -1.63 9.45 1.45
C GLN A 23 -1.48 10.46 2.60
N SER A 24 -1.44 9.98 3.86
CA SER A 24 -1.19 10.84 5.03
C SER A 24 0.29 11.21 5.26
N GLY A 25 1.18 10.89 4.31
CA GLY A 25 2.60 11.23 4.36
C GLY A 25 3.43 10.33 5.29
N GLN A 26 2.89 9.19 5.71
CA GLN A 26 3.62 8.19 6.47
C GLN A 26 4.50 7.34 5.55
N GLU A 27 5.62 6.84 6.08
CA GLU A 27 6.48 5.90 5.36
C GLU A 27 5.88 4.49 5.44
N VAL A 28 5.41 3.98 4.30
CA VAL A 28 4.73 2.68 4.19
C VAL A 28 5.45 1.79 3.19
N HIS A 29 5.70 0.54 3.58
CA HIS A 29 6.31 -0.49 2.74
C HIS A 29 5.32 -1.62 2.55
N PHE A 30 5.16 -2.10 1.31
CA PHE A 30 4.25 -3.19 0.98
C PHE A 30 5.04 -4.45 0.66
N LEU A 31 4.67 -5.56 1.28
CA LEU A 31 5.14 -6.90 0.91
C LEU A 31 4.10 -7.54 -0.01
N CYS A 32 4.40 -7.50 -1.30
CA CYS A 32 3.61 -8.10 -2.37
C CYS A 32 4.07 -9.55 -2.63
N ARG A 33 3.22 -10.35 -3.29
CA ARG A 33 3.59 -11.72 -3.73
C ARG A 33 3.69 -11.73 -5.26
N SER A 34 2.69 -12.28 -5.95
CA SER A 34 2.67 -12.41 -7.41
C SER A 34 2.44 -11.08 -8.15
N ASP A 35 1.88 -10.10 -7.46
CA ASP A 35 1.48 -8.77 -7.94
C ASP A 35 2.60 -7.72 -7.83
N TYR A 36 3.76 -8.07 -7.27
CA TYR A 36 4.87 -7.14 -7.04
C TYR A 36 5.29 -6.38 -8.30
N GLN A 37 5.54 -7.08 -9.42
CA GLN A 37 6.04 -6.43 -10.64
C GLN A 37 5.04 -5.42 -11.20
N HIS A 38 3.75 -5.80 -11.23
CA HIS A 38 2.69 -4.91 -11.70
C HIS A 38 2.59 -3.65 -10.84
N ILE A 39 2.59 -3.79 -9.51
CA ILE A 39 2.54 -2.65 -8.57
C ILE A 39 3.80 -1.79 -8.66
N LYS A 40 4.98 -2.39 -8.87
CA LYS A 40 6.23 -1.66 -9.03
C LYS A 40 6.23 -0.77 -10.27
N GLU A 41 5.70 -1.27 -11.38
CA GLU A 41 5.64 -0.54 -12.66
C GLU A 41 4.53 0.51 -12.70
N HIS A 42 3.36 0.20 -12.12
CA HIS A 42 2.14 1.01 -12.30
C HIS A 42 1.71 1.77 -11.03
N GLY A 43 2.38 1.51 -9.90
CA GLY A 43 1.96 1.95 -8.58
C GLY A 43 0.78 1.14 -8.03
N LEU A 44 0.47 1.36 -6.75
CA LEU A 44 -0.75 0.84 -6.12
C LEU A 44 -1.93 1.79 -6.41
N LYS A 45 -2.92 1.31 -7.15
CA LYS A 45 -4.17 2.03 -7.40
C LYS A 45 -5.27 1.49 -6.49
N VAL A 46 -5.93 2.39 -5.76
CA VAL A 46 -7.03 2.06 -4.85
C VAL A 46 -8.24 2.88 -5.25
N GLU A 47 -9.26 2.19 -5.74
CA GLU A 47 -10.58 2.78 -6.01
C GLU A 47 -11.53 2.31 -4.91
N SER A 48 -12.19 3.26 -4.25
CA SER A 48 -13.11 2.98 -3.16
C SER A 48 -14.24 3.99 -3.21
N VAL A 49 -15.42 3.57 -2.77
CA VAL A 49 -16.55 4.48 -2.55
C VAL A 49 -16.18 5.49 -1.46
N LYS A 50 -16.78 6.67 -1.52
CA LYS A 50 -16.55 7.74 -0.56
C LYS A 50 -17.27 7.48 0.76
#